data_AF-A0A5B1BFJ2-F1
#
_entry.id   AF-A0A5B1BFJ2-F1
#
_cell.length_a   1.000
_cell.length_b   1.000
_cell.length_c   1.000
_cell.angle_alpha   90.00
_cell.angle_beta   90.00
_cell.angle_gamma   90.00
#
_symmetry.space_group_name_H-M   'P 1'
#
loop_
_entity.id
_entity.type
_entity.pdbx_description
1 polymer ?
#
loop_
_entity_poly.entity_id
_entity_poly.type
_entity_poly.pdbx_seq_one_letter_code
_entity_poly.pdbx_strand_id
1 'polypeptide(L)'
;MNTTKILGFIGLLASILVGLGEYFLHYSAHILGNSENYEFFKFVPQEHLTIGHFLAVVGLPCYFAGYLHIYQMLRPGNETLARITLGIGFIAFAVGGIWIGSRASIGNIIHLKESMDTTAYQNLLDHYTNHMEILVQALRIVIALLSVVFVIAILKGGTYYKKWMAIFNPIIILLFVFSTLFWAKPLSKHLAPIAMNVTHFILFTLSLYQLNKNYKPTHD
;
A
#
# COMPACT_ATOMS: atom_id res chain seq x y z
N MET A 1 -14.29 -14.91 -15.98
CA MET A 1 -12.91 -14.40 -16.16
C MET A 1 -12.82 -12.93 -16.55
N ASN A 2 -13.72 -12.37 -17.37
CA ASN A 2 -13.73 -10.93 -17.63
C ASN A 2 -13.84 -10.09 -16.35
N THR A 3 -14.71 -10.48 -15.42
CA THR A 3 -14.82 -9.85 -14.10
C THR A 3 -13.50 -9.90 -13.33
N THR A 4 -12.81 -11.05 -13.32
CA THR A 4 -11.50 -11.22 -12.67
C THR A 4 -10.47 -10.25 -13.23
N LYS A 5 -10.43 -10.09 -14.56
CA LYS A 5 -9.51 -9.19 -15.25
C LYS A 5 -9.82 -7.72 -14.94
N ILE A 6 -11.09 -7.33 -15.00
CA ILE A 6 -11.54 -5.97 -14.65
C ILE A 6 -11.15 -5.62 -13.21
N LEU A 7 -11.46 -6.51 -12.25
CA LEU A 7 -11.09 -6.32 -10.85
C LEU A 7 -9.58 -6.14 -10.66
N GLY A 8 -8.75 -6.89 -11.40
CA GLY A 8 -7.30 -6.73 -11.36
C GLY A 8 -6.84 -5.37 -11.90
N PHE A 9 -7.43 -4.88 -12.99
CA PHE A 9 -7.14 -3.54 -13.50
C PHE A 9 -7.62 -2.42 -12.57
N ILE A 10 -8.77 -2.59 -11.91
CA ILE A 10 -9.23 -1.65 -10.89
C ILE A 10 -8.24 -1.61 -9.70
N GLY A 11 -7.75 -2.77 -9.26
CA GLY A 11 -6.70 -2.85 -8.24
C GLY A 11 -5.39 -2.17 -8.68
N LEU A 12 -4.98 -2.36 -9.94
CA LEU A 12 -3.81 -1.69 -10.51
C LEU A 12 -4.01 -0.17 -10.55
N LEU A 13 -5.18 0.30 -10.99
CA LEU A 13 -5.53 1.71 -10.96
C LEU A 13 -5.51 2.27 -9.53
N ALA A 14 -6.01 1.52 -8.54
CA ALA A 14 -5.93 1.89 -7.13
C ALA A 14 -4.48 2.15 -6.70
N SER A 15 -3.56 1.25 -7.07
CA SER A 15 -2.14 1.41 -6.73
C SER A 15 -1.48 2.64 -7.34
N ILE A 16 -1.97 3.08 -8.51
CA ILE A 16 -1.51 4.32 -9.14
C ILE A 16 -2.12 5.52 -8.42
N LEU A 17 -3.44 5.56 -8.23
CA LEU A 17 -4.12 6.69 -7.61
C LEU A 17 -3.67 6.91 -6.16
N VAL A 18 -3.69 5.87 -5.33
CA VAL A 18 -3.24 5.96 -3.94
C VAL A 18 -1.74 6.18 -3.86
N GLY A 19 -0.96 5.58 -4.77
CA GLY A 19 0.48 5.85 -4.89
C GLY A 19 0.79 7.30 -5.19
N LEU A 20 0.09 7.92 -6.15
CA LEU A 20 0.20 9.35 -6.41
C LEU A 20 -0.26 10.17 -5.21
N GLY A 21 -1.35 9.79 -4.55
CA GLY A 21 -1.85 10.49 -3.37
C GLY A 21 -0.84 10.49 -2.22
N GLU A 22 -0.27 9.33 -1.91
CA GLU A 22 0.80 9.18 -0.93
C GLU A 22 2.08 9.90 -1.34
N TYR A 23 2.41 9.92 -2.64
CA TYR A 23 3.52 10.70 -3.15
C TYR A 23 3.33 12.20 -2.89
N PHE A 24 2.16 12.75 -3.21
CA PHE A 24 1.83 14.15 -2.90
C PHE A 24 1.87 14.43 -1.39
N LEU A 25 1.38 13.49 -0.56
CA LEU A 25 1.38 13.65 0.88
C LEU A 25 2.79 13.66 1.48
N HIS A 26 3.70 12.80 1.01
CA HIS A 26 4.96 12.57 1.71
C HIS A 26 6.19 13.10 0.99
N TYR A 27 6.19 13.17 -0.35
CA TYR A 27 7.40 13.47 -1.08
C TYR A 27 7.91 14.87 -0.77
N SER A 28 9.15 14.93 -0.31
CA SER A 28 9.96 16.13 -0.27
C SER A 28 11.41 15.77 -0.58
N ALA A 29 12.19 16.75 -1.05
CA ALA A 29 13.63 16.54 -1.28
C ALA A 29 14.39 16.17 0.01
N HIS A 30 13.78 16.42 1.17
CA HIS A 30 14.35 16.30 2.50
C HIS A 30 13.85 15.09 3.29
N ILE A 31 13.03 14.21 2.68
CA ILE A 31 12.34 13.10 3.37
C ILE A 31 13.29 12.13 4.08
N LEU A 32 14.46 11.85 3.52
CA LEU A 32 15.42 10.91 4.10
C LEU A 32 16.23 11.48 5.28
N GLY A 33 16.21 12.80 5.48
CA GLY A 33 17.02 13.49 6.51
C GLY A 33 16.21 14.18 7.61
N ASN A 34 14.89 14.29 7.47
CA ASN A 34 14.01 15.01 8.40
C ASN A 34 12.78 14.18 8.79
N SER A 35 12.93 12.86 8.90
CA SER A 35 11.82 11.96 9.25
C SER A 35 11.43 12.03 10.73
N GLU A 36 12.35 12.46 11.59
CA GLU A 36 12.08 12.63 13.03
C GLU A 36 10.98 13.68 13.23
N ASN A 37 10.02 13.37 14.11
CA ASN A 37 8.88 14.23 14.42
C ASN A 37 8.12 14.75 13.18
N TYR A 38 8.20 14.01 12.07
CA TYR A 38 7.59 14.35 10.79
C TYR A 38 8.01 15.70 10.19
N GLU A 39 9.18 16.24 10.58
CA GLU A 39 9.66 17.56 10.13
C GLU A 39 9.78 17.69 8.59
N PHE A 40 9.90 16.57 7.88
CA PHE A 40 9.89 16.56 6.41
C PHE A 40 8.62 17.18 5.81
N PHE A 41 7.50 17.20 6.53
CA PHE A 41 6.26 17.84 6.09
C PHE A 41 6.37 19.35 5.96
N LYS A 42 7.31 20.00 6.68
CA LYS A 42 7.62 21.42 6.50
C LYS A 42 7.96 21.75 5.04
N PHE A 43 8.51 20.76 4.32
CA PHE A 43 8.92 20.90 2.92
C PHE A 43 7.89 20.35 1.92
N VAL A 44 6.71 19.91 2.38
CA VAL A 44 5.61 19.47 1.52
C VAL A 44 4.62 20.64 1.39
N PRO A 45 4.33 21.13 0.17
CA PRO A 45 3.33 22.20 -0.01
C PRO A 45 1.96 21.83 0.55
N GLN A 46 1.26 22.77 1.19
CA GLN A 46 -0.07 22.53 1.77
C GLN A 46 -1.11 22.08 0.71
N GLU A 47 -0.99 22.60 -0.51
CA GLU A 47 -1.83 22.17 -1.64
C GLU A 47 -1.63 20.67 -1.94
N HIS A 48 -0.38 20.19 -1.89
CA HIS A 48 -0.07 18.78 -2.08
C HIS A 48 -0.67 17.90 -0.98
N LEU A 49 -0.70 18.39 0.28
CA LEU A 49 -1.36 17.66 1.37
C LEU A 49 -2.85 17.44 1.09
N THR A 50 -3.52 18.47 0.57
CA THR A 50 -4.95 18.43 0.25
C THR A 50 -5.22 17.52 -0.95
N ILE A 51 -4.51 17.72 -2.06
CA ILE A 51 -4.65 16.91 -3.27
C ILE A 51 -4.33 15.45 -2.96
N GLY A 52 -3.21 15.21 -2.26
CA GLY A 52 -2.75 13.87 -1.93
C GLY A 52 -3.74 13.11 -1.05
N HIS A 53 -4.33 13.78 -0.05
CA HIS A 53 -5.38 13.21 0.79
C HIS A 53 -6.57 12.74 -0.04
N PHE A 54 -7.18 13.63 -0.83
CA PHE A 54 -8.39 13.27 -1.58
C PHE A 54 -8.11 12.21 -2.65
N LEU A 55 -6.94 12.26 -3.30
CA LEU A 55 -6.55 11.27 -4.29
C LEU A 55 -6.38 9.88 -3.65
N ALA A 56 -5.76 9.81 -2.47
CA ALA A 56 -5.63 8.57 -1.71
C ALA A 56 -7.00 8.05 -1.24
N VAL A 57 -7.86 8.90 -0.67
CA VAL A 57 -9.18 8.51 -0.16
C VAL A 57 -10.09 8.00 -1.27
N VAL A 58 -10.11 8.66 -2.44
CA VAL A 58 -10.92 8.22 -3.59
C VAL A 58 -10.36 6.96 -4.25
N GLY A 59 -9.03 6.81 -4.30
CA GLY A 59 -8.38 5.63 -4.86
C GLY A 59 -8.50 4.38 -3.97
N LEU A 60 -8.59 4.56 -2.65
CA LEU A 60 -8.55 3.47 -1.67
C LEU A 60 -9.64 2.40 -1.90
N PRO A 61 -10.94 2.73 -2.12
CA PRO A 61 -11.97 1.73 -2.37
C PRO A 61 -11.66 0.77 -3.53
N CYS A 62 -10.91 1.22 -4.53
CA CYS A 62 -10.52 0.38 -5.68
C CYS A 62 -9.57 -0.77 -5.28
N TYR A 63 -8.87 -0.67 -4.15
CA TYR A 63 -8.04 -1.76 -3.66
C TYR A 63 -8.84 -2.99 -3.22
N PHE A 64 -10.06 -2.81 -2.72
CA PHE A 64 -10.95 -3.94 -2.39
C PHE A 64 -11.27 -4.76 -3.64
N ALA A 65 -11.48 -4.10 -4.78
CA ALA A 65 -11.63 -4.78 -6.08
C ALA A 65 -10.36 -5.55 -6.48
N GLY A 66 -9.18 -4.96 -6.27
CA GLY A 66 -7.90 -5.65 -6.46
C GLY A 66 -7.77 -6.93 -5.64
N TYR A 67 -8.21 -6.93 -4.37
CA TYR A 67 -8.16 -8.14 -3.53
C TYR A 67 -9.25 -9.16 -3.87
N LEU A 68 -10.41 -8.72 -4.39
CA LEU A 68 -11.38 -9.64 -4.99
C LEU A 68 -10.79 -10.35 -6.22
N HIS A 69 -9.94 -9.67 -7.00
CA HIS A 69 -9.16 -10.32 -8.07
C HIS A 69 -8.20 -11.38 -7.50
N ILE A 70 -7.39 -11.05 -6.48
CA ILE A 70 -6.48 -12.01 -5.84
C ILE A 70 -7.25 -13.21 -5.28
N TYR A 71 -8.39 -12.98 -4.62
CA TYR A 71 -9.28 -14.04 -4.15
C TYR A 71 -9.67 -14.99 -5.28
N GLN A 72 -10.15 -14.47 -6.41
CA GLN A 72 -10.54 -15.28 -7.56
C GLN A 72 -9.36 -16.06 -8.16
N MET A 73 -8.14 -15.50 -8.11
CA MET A 73 -6.92 -16.17 -8.55
C MET A 73 -6.52 -17.35 -7.65
N LEU A 74 -6.75 -17.24 -6.34
CA LEU A 74 -6.43 -18.27 -5.34
C LEU A 74 -7.53 -19.32 -5.15
N ARG A 75 -8.79 -18.92 -5.33
CA ARG A 75 -9.99 -19.71 -4.97
C ARG A 75 -9.96 -21.17 -5.46
N PRO A 76 -9.56 -21.50 -6.70
CA PRO A 76 -9.65 -22.88 -7.19
C PRO A 76 -8.72 -23.86 -6.45
N GLY A 77 -7.65 -23.36 -5.82
CA GLY A 77 -6.72 -24.20 -5.06
C GLY A 77 -7.19 -24.48 -3.64
N ASN A 78 -7.61 -23.43 -2.93
CA ASN A 78 -8.21 -23.55 -1.60
C ASN A 78 -9.06 -22.33 -1.27
N GLU A 79 -10.37 -22.52 -1.19
CA GLU A 79 -11.29 -21.41 -0.97
C GLU A 79 -11.12 -20.76 0.41
N THR A 80 -10.89 -21.54 1.47
CA THR A 80 -10.69 -21.00 2.82
C THR A 80 -9.49 -20.07 2.87
N LEU A 81 -8.33 -20.51 2.36
CA LEU A 81 -7.12 -19.67 2.31
C LEU A 81 -7.34 -18.45 1.42
N ALA A 82 -8.05 -18.58 0.29
CA ALA A 82 -8.39 -17.45 -0.55
C ALA A 82 -9.26 -16.40 0.17
N ARG A 83 -10.27 -16.84 0.94
CA ARG A 83 -11.12 -15.95 1.75
C ARG A 83 -10.35 -15.30 2.90
N ILE A 84 -9.42 -16.03 3.53
CA ILE A 84 -8.54 -15.47 4.56
C ILE A 84 -7.65 -14.38 3.94
N THR A 85 -7.00 -14.64 2.80
CA THR A 85 -6.22 -13.63 2.06
C THR A 85 -7.05 -12.39 1.73
N LEU A 86 -8.30 -12.58 1.27
CA LEU A 86 -9.24 -11.48 1.00
C LEU A 86 -9.51 -10.66 2.26
N GLY A 87 -9.89 -11.31 3.36
CA GLY A 87 -10.22 -10.65 4.62
C GLY A 87 -9.03 -9.88 5.20
N ILE A 88 -7.84 -10.47 5.20
CA ILE A 88 -6.61 -9.79 5.65
C ILE A 88 -6.31 -8.58 4.77
N GLY A 89 -6.45 -8.70 3.44
CA GLY A 89 -6.29 -7.59 2.51
C GLY A 89 -7.26 -6.44 2.75
N PHE A 90 -8.53 -6.77 3.05
CA PHE A 90 -9.55 -5.77 3.37
C PHE A 90 -9.21 -5.04 4.67
N ILE A 91 -8.78 -5.76 5.70
CA ILE A 91 -8.30 -5.17 6.96
C ILE A 91 -7.10 -4.27 6.70
N ALA A 92 -6.12 -4.72 5.90
CA ALA A 92 -4.92 -3.96 5.58
C ALA A 92 -5.26 -2.60 4.97
N PHE A 93 -6.18 -2.54 4.00
CA PHE A 93 -6.58 -1.28 3.38
C PHE A 93 -7.54 -0.45 4.20
N ALA A 94 -8.39 -1.05 5.03
CA ALA A 94 -9.19 -0.27 5.97
C ALA A 94 -8.28 0.47 6.97
N VAL A 95 -7.34 -0.24 7.59
CA VAL A 95 -6.38 0.33 8.56
C VAL A 95 -5.41 1.30 7.88
N GLY A 96 -4.81 0.88 6.76
CA GLY A 96 -3.89 1.73 6.00
C GLY A 96 -4.57 2.96 5.43
N GLY A 97 -5.85 2.86 5.06
CA GLY A 97 -6.70 3.96 4.62
C GLY A 97 -6.91 5.04 5.67
N ILE A 98 -7.19 4.63 6.91
CA ILE A 98 -7.31 5.55 8.04
C ILE A 98 -5.98 6.26 8.29
N TRP A 99 -4.88 5.52 8.29
CA TRP A 99 -3.56 6.10 8.50
C TRP A 99 -3.14 7.06 7.38
N ILE A 100 -3.30 6.70 6.10
CA ILE A 100 -2.93 7.61 5.00
C ILE A 100 -3.83 8.85 4.97
N GLY A 101 -5.12 8.67 5.31
CA GLY A 101 -6.08 9.76 5.42
C GLY A 101 -5.69 10.78 6.49
N SER A 102 -5.07 10.36 7.59
CA SER A 102 -4.65 11.28 8.66
C SER A 102 -3.37 12.08 8.33
N ARG A 103 -2.62 11.72 7.28
CA ARG A 103 -1.33 12.35 6.94
C ARG A 103 -1.42 13.83 6.61
N ALA A 104 -2.51 14.27 6.01
CA ALA A 104 -2.73 15.70 5.77
C ALA A 104 -2.89 16.49 7.08
N SER A 105 -3.45 15.87 8.12
CA SER A 105 -3.64 16.51 9.42
C SER A 105 -2.31 16.74 10.13
N ILE A 106 -1.44 15.73 10.21
CA ILE A 106 -0.10 15.92 10.78
C ILE A 106 0.73 16.89 9.95
N GLY A 107 0.63 16.84 8.61
CA GLY A 107 1.30 17.81 7.76
C GLY A 107 0.91 19.24 8.12
N ASN A 108 -0.39 19.50 8.33
CA ASN A 108 -0.86 20.81 8.76
C ASN A 108 -0.38 21.21 10.16
N ILE A 109 -0.32 20.26 11.11
CA ILE A 109 0.25 20.51 12.45
C ILE A 109 1.71 20.98 12.34
N ILE A 110 2.53 20.32 11.49
CA ILE A 110 3.92 20.71 11.27
C ILE A 110 4.03 22.11 10.64
N HIS A 111 3.16 22.44 9.67
CA HIS A 111 3.13 23.78 9.05
C HIS A 111 2.78 24.90 10.04
N LEU A 112 1.96 24.60 11.05
CA LEU A 112 1.52 25.57 12.06
C LEU A 112 2.47 25.68 13.26
N LYS A 113 3.54 24.88 13.31
CA LYS A 113 4.49 24.80 14.45
C LYS A 113 4.96 26.16 14.96
N GLU A 114 5.36 27.05 14.05
CA GLU A 114 5.90 28.38 14.40
C GLU A 114 4.81 29.38 14.83
N SER A 115 3.54 29.08 14.54
CA SER A 115 2.38 29.93 14.86
C SER A 115 1.63 29.51 16.14
N MET A 116 2.03 28.40 16.74
CA MET A 116 1.38 27.83 17.91
C MET A 116 2.25 27.96 19.16
N ASP A 117 1.60 27.98 20.33
CA ASP A 117 2.30 27.76 21.59
C ASP A 117 3.00 26.38 21.61
N THR A 118 4.23 26.34 22.14
CA THR A 118 5.08 25.15 22.16
C THR A 118 4.42 23.97 22.87
N THR A 119 3.74 24.22 24.00
CA THR A 119 3.07 23.16 24.76
C THR A 119 1.85 22.64 24.00
N ALA A 120 1.06 23.53 23.40
CA ALA A 120 -0.06 23.13 22.54
C ALA A 120 0.40 22.31 21.33
N TYR A 121 1.50 22.71 20.69
CA TYR A 121 2.11 21.96 19.57
C TYR A 121 2.52 20.56 19.98
N GLN A 122 3.27 20.42 21.07
CA GLN A 122 3.73 19.13 21.54
C GLN A 122 2.57 18.20 21.89
N ASN A 123 1.51 18.72 22.52
CA ASN A 123 0.32 17.95 22.85
C ASN A 123 -0.39 17.40 21.60
N LEU A 124 -0.51 18.20 20.53
CA LEU A 124 -1.11 17.73 19.27
C LEU A 124 -0.23 16.69 18.57
N LEU A 125 1.09 16.92 18.55
CA LEU A 125 2.06 16.00 17.94
C LEU A 125 2.08 14.65 18.65
N ASP A 126 2.08 14.65 19.99
CA ASP A 126 2.06 13.44 20.81
C ASP A 126 0.73 12.71 20.68
N HIS A 127 -0.38 13.44 20.72
CA HIS A 127 -1.70 12.84 20.49
C HIS A 127 -1.77 12.15 19.13
N TYR A 128 -1.34 12.83 18.06
CA TYR A 128 -1.31 12.24 16.73
C TYR A 128 -0.41 11.00 16.69
N THR A 129 0.81 11.09 17.22
CA THR A 129 1.78 9.99 17.18
C THR A 129 1.28 8.76 17.91
N ASN A 130 0.78 8.94 19.14
CA ASN A 130 0.28 7.85 19.96
C ASN A 130 -1.01 7.22 19.40
N HIS A 131 -1.81 8.00 18.67
CA HIS A 131 -3.09 7.52 18.14
C HIS A 131 -2.98 6.92 16.73
N MET A 132 -2.16 7.50 15.84
CA MET A 132 -2.11 7.13 14.43
C MET A 132 -0.94 6.20 14.08
N GLU A 133 0.24 6.32 14.70
CA GLU A 133 1.39 5.48 14.31
C GLU A 133 1.26 4.03 14.78
N ILE A 134 0.44 3.76 15.79
CA ILE A 134 0.08 2.39 16.17
C ILE A 134 -0.57 1.63 15.01
N LEU A 135 -1.29 2.34 14.12
CA LEU A 135 -1.92 1.75 12.94
C LEU A 135 -0.87 1.25 11.94
N VAL A 136 0.26 1.94 11.78
CA VAL A 136 1.37 1.49 10.91
C VAL A 136 2.00 0.23 11.45
N GLN A 137 2.21 0.16 12.77
CA GLN A 137 2.78 -1.03 13.41
C GLN A 137 1.84 -2.23 13.24
N ALA A 138 0.55 -2.04 13.47
CA ALA A 138 -0.48 -3.05 13.22
C ALA A 138 -0.50 -3.47 11.74
N LEU A 139 -0.44 -2.51 10.81
CA LEU A 139 -0.43 -2.76 9.37
C LEU A 139 0.76 -3.62 8.95
N ARG A 140 1.96 -3.42 9.51
CA ARG A 140 3.12 -4.26 9.23
C ARG A 140 2.89 -5.73 9.60
N ILE A 141 2.25 -5.98 10.74
CA ILE A 141 1.87 -7.33 11.18
C ILE A 141 0.85 -7.93 10.21
N VAL A 142 -0.19 -7.16 9.84
CA VAL A 142 -1.22 -7.59 8.88
C VAL A 142 -0.61 -7.93 7.53
N ILE A 143 0.33 -7.14 7.01
CA ILE A 143 1.02 -7.41 5.74
C ILE A 143 1.94 -8.64 5.83
N ALA A 144 2.58 -8.87 6.97
CA ALA A 144 3.36 -10.09 7.19
C ALA A 144 2.45 -11.33 7.17
N LEU A 145 1.32 -11.29 7.89
CA LEU A 145 0.32 -12.36 7.89
C LEU A 145 -0.25 -12.60 6.49
N LEU A 146 -0.59 -11.53 5.77
CA LEU A 146 -1.05 -11.62 4.39
C LEU A 146 -0.04 -12.34 3.51
N SER A 147 1.24 -12.00 3.63
CA SER A 147 2.31 -12.59 2.83
C SER A 147 2.44 -14.09 3.10
N VAL A 148 2.36 -14.51 4.37
CA VAL A 148 2.40 -15.92 4.76
C VAL A 148 1.22 -16.68 4.17
N VAL A 149 -0.01 -16.19 4.36
CA VAL A 149 -1.22 -16.87 3.85
C VAL A 149 -1.22 -16.93 2.33
N PHE A 150 -0.80 -15.85 1.65
CA PHE A 150 -0.66 -15.80 0.20
C PHE A 150 0.31 -16.86 -0.33
N VAL A 151 1.48 -16.99 0.30
CA VAL A 151 2.48 -18.01 -0.03
C VAL A 151 1.93 -19.42 0.17
N ILE A 152 1.32 -19.70 1.32
CA ILE A 152 0.75 -21.03 1.62
C ILE A 152 -0.32 -21.39 0.58
N ALA A 153 -1.21 -20.44 0.24
CA ALA A 153 -2.26 -20.65 -0.75
C ALA A 153 -1.70 -21.03 -2.13
N ILE A 154 -0.63 -20.37 -2.58
CA ILE A 154 0.02 -20.65 -3.87
C ILE A 154 0.75 -22.00 -3.84
N LEU A 155 1.53 -22.27 -2.80
CA LEU A 155 2.35 -23.48 -2.72
C LEU A 155 1.52 -24.75 -2.59
N LYS A 156 0.35 -24.67 -1.94
CA LYS A 156 -0.64 -25.76 -1.89
C LYS A 156 -1.12 -26.19 -3.28
N GLY A 157 -1.04 -25.31 -4.28
CA GLY A 157 -1.37 -25.61 -5.66
C GLY A 157 -2.86 -25.51 -5.99
N GLY A 158 -3.22 -25.78 -7.25
CA GLY A 158 -4.59 -25.65 -7.76
C GLY A 158 -5.06 -24.21 -7.97
N THR A 159 -4.25 -23.21 -7.64
CA THR A 159 -4.53 -21.78 -7.95
C THR A 159 -4.24 -21.46 -9.41
N TYR A 160 -4.70 -20.29 -9.87
CA TYR A 160 -4.30 -19.76 -11.18
C TYR A 160 -2.86 -19.20 -11.20
N TYR A 161 -2.15 -19.24 -10.08
CA TYR A 161 -0.74 -18.85 -10.02
C TYR A 161 0.19 -20.04 -10.20
N LYS A 162 1.27 -19.81 -10.93
CA LYS A 162 2.46 -20.66 -10.91
C LYS A 162 3.16 -20.52 -9.56
N LYS A 163 3.79 -21.61 -9.09
CA LYS A 163 4.44 -21.65 -7.77
C LYS A 163 5.49 -20.56 -7.54
N TRP A 164 6.19 -20.10 -8.57
CA TRP A 164 7.17 -19.01 -8.45
C TRP A 164 6.54 -17.68 -7.99
N MET A 165 5.23 -17.49 -8.18
CA MET A 165 4.52 -16.31 -7.68
C MET A 165 4.62 -16.15 -6.17
N ALA A 166 4.84 -17.24 -5.43
CA ALA A 166 5.05 -17.20 -3.99
C ALA A 166 6.26 -16.33 -3.59
N ILE A 167 7.26 -16.19 -4.46
CA ILE A 167 8.42 -15.31 -4.22
C ILE A 167 7.99 -13.84 -4.27
N PHE A 168 7.04 -13.49 -5.15
CA PHE A 168 6.52 -12.14 -5.33
C PHE A 168 5.34 -11.87 -4.38
N ASN A 169 5.52 -12.20 -3.10
CA ASN A 169 4.58 -11.87 -2.05
C ASN A 169 4.85 -10.44 -1.51
N PRO A 170 3.88 -9.81 -0.81
CA PRO A 170 4.00 -8.42 -0.38
C PRO A 170 5.26 -8.11 0.42
N ILE A 171 5.67 -8.95 1.39
CA ILE A 171 6.84 -8.64 2.22
C ILE A 171 8.15 -8.69 1.43
N ILE A 172 8.31 -9.63 0.51
CA ILE A 172 9.53 -9.73 -0.32
C ILE A 172 9.63 -8.54 -1.28
N ILE A 173 8.52 -8.16 -1.93
CA ILE A 173 8.50 -6.99 -2.81
C ILE A 173 8.80 -5.72 -2.00
N LEU A 174 8.20 -5.58 -0.80
CA LEU A 174 8.41 -4.42 0.05
C LEU A 174 9.88 -4.30 0.50
N LEU A 175 10.49 -5.42 0.91
CA LEU A 175 11.92 -5.48 1.24
C LEU A 175 12.80 -5.09 0.05
N PHE A 176 12.46 -5.56 -1.15
CA PHE A 176 13.16 -5.15 -2.37
C PHE A 176 13.05 -3.65 -2.62
N VAL A 177 11.85 -3.06 -2.47
CA VAL A 177 11.64 -1.61 -2.62
C VAL A 177 12.47 -0.83 -1.60
N PHE A 178 12.45 -1.21 -0.31
CA PHE A 178 13.26 -0.55 0.71
C PHE A 178 14.76 -0.77 0.54
N SER A 179 15.19 -1.89 -0.06
CA SER A 179 16.61 -2.14 -0.32
C SER A 179 17.25 -1.05 -1.18
N THR A 180 16.46 -0.35 -2.00
CA THR A 180 16.93 0.79 -2.82
C THR A 180 17.54 1.91 -2.00
N LEU A 181 17.24 2.01 -0.70
CA LEU A 181 17.89 2.94 0.24
C LEU A 181 19.41 2.72 0.33
N PHE A 182 19.89 1.49 0.08
CA PHE A 182 21.30 1.13 0.20
C PHE A 182 22.07 1.27 -1.12
N TRP A 183 21.42 0.96 -2.26
CA TRP A 183 22.11 0.87 -3.56
C TRP A 183 21.60 1.84 -4.64
N ALA A 184 20.48 2.55 -4.41
CA ALA A 184 19.90 3.50 -5.36
C ALA A 184 19.23 4.70 -4.67
N LYS A 185 19.99 5.43 -3.84
CA LYS A 185 19.50 6.61 -3.09
C LYS A 185 18.72 7.65 -3.92
N PRO A 186 19.11 8.00 -5.16
CA PRO A 186 18.33 8.92 -5.98
C PRO A 186 16.93 8.41 -6.33
N LEU A 187 16.76 7.09 -6.40
CA LEU A 187 15.48 6.43 -6.66
C LEU A 187 14.69 6.22 -5.37
N SER A 188 15.36 5.87 -4.27
CA SER A 188 14.70 5.55 -3.00
C SER A 188 13.92 6.72 -2.41
N LYS A 189 14.37 7.96 -2.59
CA LYS A 189 13.61 9.16 -2.17
C LYS A 189 12.24 9.28 -2.83
N HIS A 190 12.05 8.64 -3.99
CA HIS A 190 10.77 8.58 -4.69
C HIS A 190 9.97 7.32 -4.36
N LEU A 191 10.63 6.18 -4.13
CA LEU A 191 9.97 4.90 -3.90
C LEU A 191 9.60 4.65 -2.43
N ALA A 192 10.47 5.01 -1.48
CA ALA A 192 10.25 4.77 -0.06
C ALA A 192 8.95 5.39 0.48
N PRO A 193 8.56 6.62 0.09
CA PRO A 193 7.30 7.21 0.56
C PRO A 193 6.07 6.44 0.08
N ILE A 194 6.15 5.79 -1.09
CA ILE A 194 5.04 5.09 -1.74
C ILE A 194 5.23 3.57 -1.78
N ALA A 195 6.08 3.03 -0.89
CA ALA A 195 6.60 1.67 -1.02
C ALA A 195 5.49 0.60 -1.03
N MET A 196 4.44 0.82 -0.23
CA MET A 196 3.27 -0.07 -0.19
C MET A 196 2.47 -0.03 -1.49
N ASN A 197 2.33 1.13 -2.12
CA ASN A 197 1.62 1.27 -3.39
C ASN A 197 2.43 0.67 -4.55
N VAL A 198 3.75 0.85 -4.57
CA VAL A 198 4.65 0.17 -5.52
C VAL A 198 4.58 -1.35 -5.36
N THR A 199 4.52 -1.83 -4.12
CA THR A 199 4.37 -3.27 -3.82
C THR A 199 3.09 -3.84 -4.43
N HIS A 200 1.96 -3.17 -4.27
CA HIS A 200 0.69 -3.61 -4.85
C HIS A 200 0.64 -3.44 -6.37
N PHE A 201 1.26 -2.39 -6.92
CA PHE A 201 1.39 -2.22 -8.36
C PHE A 201 2.09 -3.43 -8.99
N ILE A 202 3.22 -3.86 -8.42
CA ILE A 202 3.96 -5.04 -8.88
C ILE A 202 3.11 -6.30 -8.72
N LEU A 203 2.50 -6.50 -7.54
CA LEU A 203 1.67 -7.68 -7.25
C LEU A 203 0.51 -7.83 -8.24
N PHE A 204 -0.27 -6.77 -8.46
CA PHE A 204 -1.41 -6.81 -9.38
C PHE A 204 -0.97 -6.95 -10.84
N THR A 205 0.14 -6.31 -11.23
CA THR A 205 0.69 -6.45 -12.58
C THR A 205 1.08 -7.91 -12.86
N LEU A 206 1.84 -8.53 -11.95
CA LEU A 206 2.23 -9.93 -12.07
C LEU A 206 1.02 -10.86 -12.04
N SER A 207 0.02 -10.56 -11.22
CA SER A 207 -1.21 -11.34 -11.16
C SER A 207 -2.00 -11.29 -12.47
N LEU A 208 -2.19 -10.10 -13.04
CA LEU A 208 -2.81 -9.90 -14.34
C LEU A 208 -2.02 -10.60 -15.47
N TYR A 209 -0.69 -10.54 -15.42
CA TYR A 209 0.16 -11.26 -16.36
C TYR A 209 -0.09 -12.77 -16.31
N GLN A 210 -0.19 -13.36 -15.12
CA GLN A 210 -0.46 -14.80 -14.99
C GLN A 210 -1.88 -15.17 -15.40
N LEU A 211 -2.87 -14.33 -15.10
CA LEU A 211 -4.23 -14.52 -15.59
C LEU A 211 -4.27 -14.57 -17.13
N ASN A 212 -3.58 -13.65 -17.81
CA ASN A 212 -3.52 -13.61 -19.27
C ASN A 212 -2.76 -14.82 -19.86
N LYS A 213 -1.68 -15.27 -19.21
CA LYS A 213 -0.85 -16.39 -19.70
C LYS A 213 -1.49 -17.77 -19.48
N ASN A 214 -2.21 -17.92 -18.38
CA ASN A 214 -2.89 -19.18 -18.05
C ASN A 214 -4.29 -19.26 -18.69
N TYR A 215 -4.70 -18.23 -19.44
CA TYR A 215 -5.84 -18.27 -20.32
C TYR A 215 -5.45 -18.89 -21.67
N LYS A 216 -5.87 -20.14 -21.89
CA LYS A 216 -6.18 -20.61 -23.24
C LYS A 216 -7.67 -20.34 -23.44
N PRO A 217 -8.10 -19.57 -24.46
CA PRO A 217 -9.49 -19.63 -24.88
C PRO A 217 -9.72 -21.08 -25.32
N THR A 218 -10.57 -21.81 -24.61
CA THR A 218 -11.24 -22.97 -25.17
C THR A 218 -12.15 -22.40 -26.25
N HIS A 219 -11.61 -22.32 -27.47
CA HIS A 219 -12.44 -22.27 -28.66
C HIS A 219 -12.99 -23.69 -28.83
N ASP A 220 -14.17 -23.89 -28.26
CA ASP A 220 -15.10 -24.93 -28.71
C ASP A 220 -15.92 -24.37 -29.88
#